data_AF-A0A3M1UNN7-F1
#
_entry.id   AF-A0A3M1UNN7-F1
#
_cell.length_a   1.000
_cell.length_b   1.000
_cell.length_c   1.000
_cell.angle_alpha   90.00
_cell.angle_beta   90.00
_cell.angle_gamma   90.00
#
_symmetry.space_group_name_H-M   'P 1'
#
loop_
_entity.id
_entity.type
_entity.pdbx_description
1 polymer ?
#
loop_
_entity_poly.entity_id
_entity_poly.type
_entity_poly.pdbx_seq_one_letter_code
_entity_poly.pdbx_strand_id
1 'polypeptide(L)'
;MFQFFKNNHRQQPPGPSTPKMVDLYGAPLRVGDLVESMRYDLGVCKIVQGKQGLEYESVETGKRVLYVLMVDAATSFQKVKKIS
;
A
#
# COMPACT_ATOMS: atom_id res chain seq x y z
N MET A 1 -27.43 15.20 42.62
CA MET A 1 -27.45 14.65 41.26
C MET A 1 -26.41 15.38 40.43
N PHE A 2 -25.23 14.80 40.24
CA PHE A 2 -24.16 15.38 39.43
C PHE A 2 -23.52 14.23 38.64
N GLN A 3 -23.82 14.17 37.34
CA GLN A 3 -23.24 13.21 36.42
C GLN A 3 -21.83 13.67 36.03
N PHE A 4 -20.83 12.99 36.57
CA PHE A 4 -19.44 13.11 36.12
C PHE A 4 -19.23 12.29 34.86
N PHE A 5 -19.35 12.93 33.69
CA PHE A 5 -18.86 12.35 32.44
C PHE A 5 -17.34 12.52 32.36
N LYS A 6 -16.61 11.45 32.67
CA LYS A 6 -15.16 11.37 32.46
C LYS A 6 -14.90 10.96 31.01
N ASN A 7 -14.63 11.93 30.15
CA ASN A 7 -14.20 11.70 28.76
C ASN A 7 -12.83 11.01 28.77
N ASN A 8 -12.82 9.68 28.73
CA ASN A 8 -11.65 8.90 28.39
C ASN A 8 -11.42 9.01 26.87
N HIS A 9 -10.71 10.05 26.44
CA HIS A 9 -9.96 10.00 25.18
C HIS A 9 -8.82 8.99 25.36
N ARG A 10 -9.18 7.70 25.33
CA ARG A 10 -8.23 6.62 25.05
C ARG A 10 -7.71 6.89 23.65
N GLN A 11 -6.56 7.55 23.54
CA GLN A 11 -5.71 7.44 22.36
C GLN A 11 -5.54 5.93 22.16
N GLN A 12 -6.24 5.38 21.17
CA GLN A 12 -6.05 3.98 20.82
C GLN A 12 -4.54 3.82 20.56
N PRO A 13 -3.86 2.84 21.18
CA PRO A 13 -2.49 2.53 20.79
C PRO A 13 -2.50 2.34 19.27
N PRO A 14 -1.50 2.84 18.52
CA PRO A 14 -1.51 2.68 17.07
C PRO A 14 -1.62 1.18 16.81
N GLY A 15 -2.80 0.75 16.37
CA GLY A 15 -3.03 -0.62 15.95
C GLY A 15 -2.07 -0.94 14.82
N PRO A 16 -1.87 -2.23 14.49
CA PRO A 16 -0.99 -2.63 13.38
C PRO A 16 -1.33 -1.76 12.17
N SER A 17 -0.38 -0.91 11.78
CA SER A 17 -0.59 0.09 10.74
C SER A 17 -0.98 -0.66 9.49
N THR A 18 -2.25 -0.55 9.09
CA THR A 18 -2.69 -1.12 7.83
C THR A 18 -1.77 -0.57 6.74
N PRO A 19 -1.18 -1.45 5.90
CA PRO A 19 -0.24 -1.00 4.89
C PRO A 19 -0.91 0.07 4.05
N LYS A 20 -0.30 1.25 4.02
CA LYS A 20 -0.89 2.40 3.35
C LYS A 20 -0.86 2.11 1.86
N MET A 21 -2.00 2.29 1.21
CA MET A 21 -2.14 2.13 -0.23
C MET A 21 -1.59 3.36 -0.95
N VAL A 22 -0.30 3.63 -0.74
CA VAL A 22 0.39 4.81 -1.27
C VAL A 22 1.75 4.42 -1.84
N ASP A 23 2.21 5.19 -2.82
CA ASP A 23 3.52 5.05 -3.42
C ASP A 23 4.64 5.60 -2.52
N LEU A 24 5.89 5.57 -3.01
CA LEU A 24 7.06 6.07 -2.28
C LEU A 24 6.94 7.54 -1.86
N TYR A 25 6.15 8.34 -2.57
CA TYR A 25 5.93 9.77 -2.33
C TYR A 25 4.62 10.08 -1.61
N GLY A 26 3.86 9.05 -1.21
CA GLY A 26 2.57 9.21 -0.54
C GLY A 26 1.40 9.42 -1.50
N ALA A 27 1.58 9.26 -2.81
CA ALA A 27 0.49 9.31 -3.77
C ALA A 27 -0.41 8.07 -3.63
N PRO A 28 -1.74 8.22 -3.56
CA PRO A 28 -2.64 7.09 -3.38
C PRO A 28 -2.64 6.17 -4.60
N LEU A 29 -2.57 4.87 -4.33
CA LEU A 29 -2.57 3.80 -5.32
C LEU A 29 -3.91 3.07 -5.34
N ARG A 30 -4.39 2.77 -6.55
CA ARG A 30 -5.65 2.06 -6.80
C ARG A 30 -5.46 0.96 -7.82
N VAL A 31 -6.37 -0.01 -7.81
CA VAL A 31 -6.42 -1.04 -8.85
C VAL A 31 -6.63 -0.37 -10.21
N GLY A 32 -5.82 -0.75 -11.18
CA GLY A 32 -5.81 -0.17 -12.52
C GLY A 32 -4.71 0.88 -12.75
N ASP A 33 -4.14 1.46 -11.69
CA ASP A 33 -3.07 2.44 -11.81
C ASP A 33 -1.80 1.83 -12.42
N LEU A 34 -1.06 2.66 -13.14
CA LEU A 34 0.27 2.32 -13.65
C LEU A 34 1.33 2.87 -12.72
N VAL A 35 2.25 1.99 -12.33
CA VAL A 35 3.35 2.31 -11.42
C VAL A 35 4.67 1.80 -11.98
N GLU A 36 5.75 2.49 -11.65
CA GLU A 36 7.11 1.99 -11.86
C GLU A 36 7.54 1.21 -10.62
N SER A 37 7.90 -0.06 -10.79
CA SER A 37 8.40 -0.89 -9.71
C SER A 37 9.89 -0.66 -9.49
N MET A 38 10.28 -0.41 -8.24
CA MET A 38 11.68 -0.29 -7.85
C MET A 38 12.23 -1.58 -7.20
N ARG A 39 11.52 -2.70 -7.35
CA ARG A 39 11.92 -4.02 -6.85
C ARG A 39 11.75 -5.07 -7.94
N TYR A 40 12.51 -6.16 -7.80
CA TYR A 40 12.38 -7.38 -8.60
C TYR A 40 12.50 -7.18 -10.13
N ASP A 41 13.06 -6.06 -10.60
CA ASP A 41 13.19 -5.69 -12.02
C ASP A 41 11.90 -5.93 -12.83
N LEU A 42 10.76 -5.48 -12.29
CA LEU A 42 9.49 -5.58 -13.01
C LEU A 42 9.23 -4.44 -14.00
N GLY A 43 10.00 -3.34 -13.89
CA GLY A 43 9.79 -2.14 -14.70
C GLY A 43 8.41 -1.51 -14.46
N VAL A 44 7.73 -1.14 -15.55
CA VAL A 44 6.37 -0.60 -15.49
C VAL A 44 5.37 -1.72 -15.19
N CYS A 45 4.53 -1.50 -14.19
CA CYS A 45 3.54 -2.44 -13.71
C CYS A 45 2.15 -1.83 -13.63
N LYS A 46 1.14 -2.68 -13.77
CA LYS A 46 -0.25 -2.35 -13.49
C LYS A 46 -0.70 -3.01 -12.19
N ILE A 47 -1.43 -2.28 -11.36
CA ILE A 47 -2.05 -2.85 -10.15
C ILE A 47 -3.30 -3.63 -10.58
N VAL A 48 -3.31 -4.93 -10.31
CA VAL A 48 -4.41 -5.83 -10.69
C VAL A 48 -4.90 -6.62 -9.48
N GLN A 49 -6.14 -7.09 -9.55
CA GLN A 49 -6.68 -8.02 -8.57
C GLN A 49 -6.39 -9.46 -9.04
N GLY A 50 -5.49 -10.12 -8.33
CA GLY A 50 -5.11 -11.52 -8.55
C GLY A 50 -5.86 -12.49 -7.65
N LYS A 51 -5.41 -13.75 -7.65
CA LYS A 51 -6.07 -14.84 -6.88
C LYS A 51 -5.83 -14.73 -5.37
N GLN A 52 -4.67 -14.20 -4.98
CA GLN A 52 -4.24 -14.09 -3.58
C GLN A 52 -4.44 -12.68 -3.01
N GLY A 53 -5.03 -11.77 -3.78
CA GLY A 53 -5.24 -10.38 -3.40
C GLY A 53 -4.76 -9.42 -4.46
N LEU A 54 -4.21 -8.27 -4.03
CA LEU A 54 -3.63 -7.29 -4.95
C LEU A 54 -2.25 -7.75 -5.43
N GLU A 55 -2.00 -7.56 -6.72
CA GLU A 55 -0.77 -7.94 -7.40
C GLU A 55 -0.32 -6.79 -8.32
N TYR A 56 0.99 -6.68 -8.51
CA TYR A 56 1.58 -5.88 -9.57
C TYR A 56 1.92 -6.79 -10.74
N GLU A 57 1.40 -6.46 -11.92
CA GLU A 57 1.69 -7.17 -13.16
C GLU A 57 2.59 -6.31 -14.04
N SER A 58 3.80 -6.80 -14.32
CA SER A 58 4.74 -6.16 -15.25
C SER A 58 4.14 -6.10 -16.64
N VAL A 59 4.10 -4.91 -17.24
CA VAL A 59 3.59 -4.69 -18.59
C VAL A 59 4.52 -5.29 -19.64
N GLU A 60 5.83 -5.33 -19.35
CA GLU A 60 6.85 -5.81 -20.29
C GLU A 60 6.99 -7.34 -20.26
N THR A 61 6.99 -7.93 -19.07
CA THR A 61 7.33 -9.36 -18.90
C THR A 61 6.15 -10.24 -18.50
N GLY A 62 5.02 -9.65 -18.09
CA GLY A 62 3.88 -10.37 -17.53
C GLY A 62 4.14 -10.98 -16.15
N LYS A 63 5.31 -10.76 -15.55
CA LYS A 63 5.63 -11.22 -14.20
C LYS A 63 4.70 -10.56 -13.18
N ARG A 64 4.27 -11.35 -12.20
CA ARG A 64 3.37 -10.89 -11.13
C ARG A 64 4.02 -10.99 -9.76
N VAL A 65 3.82 -9.97 -8.94
CA VAL A 65 4.31 -9.93 -7.56
C VAL A 65 3.19 -9.44 -6.64
N LEU A 66 3.04 -10.12 -5.51
CA LEU A 66 2.05 -9.76 -4.50
C LEU A 66 2.31 -8.36 -3.95
N TYR A 67 1.25 -7.59 -3.79
CA TYR A 67 1.30 -6.22 -3.29
C TYR A 67 1.98 -6.10 -1.92
N VAL A 68 1.75 -7.08 -1.03
CA VAL A 68 2.37 -7.11 0.30
C VAL A 68 3.90 -7.25 0.27
N LEU A 69 4.46 -7.85 -0.79
CA LEU A 69 5.92 -8.02 -0.96
C LEU A 69 6.61 -6.71 -1.40
N MET A 70 5.82 -5.72 -1.84
CA MET A 70 6.31 -4.42 -2.26
C MET A 70 6.31 -3.38 -1.14
N VAL A 71 5.83 -3.73 0.05
CA VAL A 71 5.86 -2.82 1.22
C VAL A 71 7.31 -2.59 1.65
N ASP A 72 7.65 -1.32 1.85
CA ASP A 72 8.91 -0.87 2.42
C ASP A 72 8.85 -0.97 3.96
N ALA A 73 9.85 -1.62 4.56
CA ALA A 73 9.85 -1.89 6.00
C ALA A 73 10.03 -0.62 6.84
N ALA A 74 10.68 0.42 6.33
CA ALA A 74 10.95 1.64 7.09
C ALA A 74 9.76 2.61 7.06
N THR A 75 9.07 2.69 5.93
CA THR A 75 8.00 3.69 5.70
C THR A 75 6.60 3.10 5.66
N SER A 76 6.47 1.78 5.53
CA SER A 76 5.20 1.09 5.23
C SER A 76 4.51 1.55 3.94
N PHE A 77 5.22 2.29 3.08
CA PHE A 77 4.76 2.70 1.75
C PHE A 77 5.12 1.63 0.73
N GLN A 78 4.52 1.69 -0.45
CA GLN A 78 4.89 0.81 -1.54
C GLN A 78 6.22 1.27 -2.16
N LYS A 79 7.10 0.32 -2.47
CA LYS A 79 8.37 0.55 -3.18
C LYS A 79 8.15 0.71 -4.69
N VAL A 80 7.19 1.57 -5.03
CA VAL A 80 6.78 1.89 -6.40
C VAL A 80 6.57 3.40 -6.52
N LYS A 81 6.58 3.89 -7.75
CA LYS A 81 6.27 5.29 -8.08
C LYS A 81 5.05 5.33 -8.98
N LYS A 82 4.03 6.13 -8.64
CA LYS A 82 2.86 6.28 -9.52
C LYS A 82 3.23 7.04 -10.79
N ILE A 83 2.77 6.54 -11.93
CA ILE A 83 2.97 7.16 -13.26
C ILE A 83 1.66 7.78 -13.75
N SER A 84 0.55 7.02 -13.69
CA SER A 84 -0.76 7.44 -14.18
C SER A 84 -1.89 6.91 -13.32
#